data_AF-A0A847SG79-F1
#
_entry.id   AF-A0A847SG79-F1
#
_cell.length_a   1.000
_cell.length_b   1.000
_cell.length_c   1.000
_cell.angle_alpha   90.00
_cell.angle_beta   90.00
_cell.angle_gamma   90.00
#
_symmetry.space_group_name_H-M   'P 1'
#
loop_
_entity.id
_entity.type
_entity.pdbx_description
1 polymer ?
#
loop_
_entity_poly.entity_id
_entity_poly.type
_entity_poly.pdbx_seq_one_letter_code
_entity_poly.pdbx_strand_id
1 'polypeptide(L)'
;MRSSLALIGSLSVASINMAWGGTSCVDVPVQLVENDRTGPITALTAVQLPDDSKALHELMTTVTSHITTRMGWGQRCQEGAEHRSRSLLQFVNWKLTYIERALLNQPKPLEDLGLAGCRVSSPWLDMVYVRQPAPSVRAIIRWNARQLLADQAALAGVEHVQTGVVLPLPQAKLLDLAERYAELKFHSRASDAAFEAKVPADLKWMFSKTRYMNDLSPFSFQVGVPRHFVSEEAVQRYAQLITKLVDRCFGSNGMEIHYNSILETGDLISLEHYRINGWPE
;
A
#
# COMPACT_ATOMS: atom_id res chain seq x y z
N MET A 1 28.11 -26.86 -37.95
CA MET A 1 27.30 -25.86 -37.20
C MET A 1 26.11 -26.56 -36.60
N ARG A 2 26.15 -26.82 -35.28
CA ARG A 2 25.05 -27.44 -34.53
C ARG A 2 24.44 -26.34 -33.66
N SER A 3 23.20 -25.94 -33.95
CA SER A 3 22.46 -24.97 -33.15
C SER A 3 21.73 -25.72 -32.04
N SER A 4 22.12 -25.45 -30.79
CA SER A 4 21.45 -25.96 -29.60
C SER A 4 20.16 -25.17 -29.33
N LEU A 5 19.03 -25.88 -29.30
CA LEU A 5 17.76 -25.40 -28.76
C LEU A 5 17.83 -25.49 -27.22
N ALA A 6 17.72 -24.34 -26.55
CA ALA A 6 17.50 -24.28 -25.10
C ALA A 6 15.99 -24.18 -24.83
N LEU A 7 15.41 -25.27 -24.29
CA LEU A 7 14.09 -25.25 -23.67
C LEU A 7 14.19 -24.51 -22.34
N ILE A 8 13.48 -23.39 -22.22
CA ILE A 8 13.23 -22.74 -20.92
C ILE A 8 11.96 -23.39 -20.36
N GLY A 9 12.15 -24.30 -19.39
CA GLY A 9 11.06 -24.89 -18.62
C GLY A 9 10.47 -23.86 -17.67
N SER A 10 9.17 -23.59 -17.82
CA SER A 10 8.37 -22.84 -16.88
C SER A 10 8.19 -23.63 -15.56
N LEU A 11 8.70 -23.08 -14.47
CA LEU A 11 8.50 -23.60 -13.12
C LEU A 11 7.05 -23.36 -12.68
N SER A 12 6.24 -24.42 -12.70
CA SER A 12 4.94 -24.46 -12.03
C SER A 12 5.17 -24.52 -10.52
N VAL A 13 4.78 -23.46 -9.79
CA VAL A 13 4.81 -23.46 -8.33
C VAL A 13 3.60 -24.24 -7.84
N ALA A 14 3.83 -25.47 -7.39
CA ALA A 14 2.81 -26.27 -6.70
C ALA A 14 2.55 -25.69 -5.32
N SER A 15 1.30 -25.32 -5.05
CA SER A 15 0.85 -24.84 -3.74
C SER A 15 0.62 -26.04 -2.82
N ILE A 16 1.37 -26.13 -1.72
CA ILE A 16 1.18 -27.17 -0.70
C ILE A 16 0.12 -26.67 0.28
N ASN A 17 -1.10 -27.21 0.19
CA ASN A 17 -2.11 -27.06 1.22
C ASN A 17 -1.84 -28.11 2.32
N MET A 18 -1.38 -27.68 3.50
CA MET A 18 -1.36 -28.56 4.67
C MET A 18 -2.75 -28.61 5.29
N ALA A 19 -3.34 -29.80 5.28
CA ALA A 19 -4.56 -30.11 6.03
C ALA A 19 -4.19 -30.44 7.48
N TRP A 20 -4.64 -29.59 8.42
CA TRP A 20 -4.75 -29.97 9.83
C TRP A 20 -6.24 -30.08 10.18
N GLY A 21 -6.58 -31.16 10.88
CA GLY A 21 -7.95 -31.54 11.23
C GLY A 21 -8.71 -30.43 11.94
N GLY A 22 -9.80 -30.03 11.31
CA GLY A 22 -10.68 -28.94 11.68
C GLY A 22 -11.23 -28.37 10.38
N THR A 23 -12.49 -28.65 10.06
CA THR A 23 -13.19 -28.05 8.91
C THR A 23 -13.39 -26.55 9.16
N SER A 24 -12.30 -25.79 9.12
CA SER A 24 -12.30 -24.33 9.08
C SER A 24 -12.52 -23.92 7.63
N CYS A 25 -13.58 -23.16 7.37
CA CYS A 25 -13.86 -22.64 6.05
C CYS A 25 -12.68 -21.77 5.61
N VAL A 26 -12.09 -22.11 4.46
CA VAL A 26 -10.89 -21.44 3.97
C VAL A 26 -11.23 -20.00 3.58
N ASP A 27 -10.52 -19.05 4.19
CA ASP A 27 -10.60 -17.61 3.96
C ASP A 27 -10.26 -17.19 2.51
N VAL A 28 -10.50 -15.92 2.16
CA VAL A 28 -10.03 -15.35 0.87
C VAL A 28 -8.53 -15.63 0.72
N PRO A 29 -8.05 -16.12 -0.44
CA PRO A 29 -6.61 -16.19 -0.67
C PRO A 29 -5.98 -14.81 -0.48
N VAL A 30 -5.01 -14.74 0.44
CA VAL A 30 -4.24 -13.53 0.71
C VAL A 30 -2.80 -13.74 0.26
N GLN A 31 -2.28 -12.75 -0.45
CA GLN A 31 -0.91 -12.69 -0.95
C GLN A 31 -0.24 -11.41 -0.47
N LEU A 32 0.98 -11.51 0.05
CA LEU A 32 1.81 -10.36 0.41
C LEU A 32 2.91 -10.17 -0.63
N VAL A 33 3.07 -8.93 -1.08
CA VAL A 33 4.15 -8.49 -1.99
C VAL A 33 4.98 -7.42 -1.30
N GLU A 34 6.25 -7.73 -1.10
CA GLU A 34 7.22 -6.83 -0.48
C GLU A 34 8.25 -6.36 -1.52
N ASN A 35 8.78 -5.15 -1.34
CA ASN A 35 9.76 -4.57 -2.27
C ASN A 35 11.17 -5.16 -2.16
N ASP A 36 11.50 -5.81 -1.05
CA ASP A 36 12.84 -6.33 -0.74
C ASP A 36 12.96 -7.85 -0.92
N ARG A 37 11.92 -8.53 -1.43
CA ARG A 37 11.92 -9.97 -1.67
C ARG A 37 11.70 -10.33 -3.13
N THR A 38 12.36 -11.38 -3.59
CA THR A 38 12.18 -11.94 -4.93
C THR A 38 10.98 -12.89 -4.95
N GLY A 39 9.77 -12.33 -4.93
CA GLY A 39 8.53 -13.07 -5.16
C GLY A 39 7.46 -12.86 -4.09
N PRO A 40 6.19 -13.14 -4.44
CA PRO A 40 5.07 -12.99 -3.52
C PRO A 40 5.01 -14.11 -2.48
N ILE A 41 4.63 -13.77 -1.26
CA ILE A 41 4.40 -14.71 -0.16
C ILE A 41 2.91 -15.05 -0.13
N THR A 42 2.57 -16.34 -0.17
CA THR A 42 1.17 -16.81 -0.14
C THR A 42 0.89 -17.41 1.23
N ALA A 43 -0.28 -17.09 1.80
CA ALA A 43 -0.85 -17.56 3.07
C ALA A 43 -0.63 -16.66 4.32
N LEU A 44 -1.75 -16.45 5.03
CA LEU A 44 -1.87 -15.83 6.37
C LEU A 44 -1.35 -16.74 7.50
N THR A 45 -0.86 -17.94 7.19
CA THR A 45 -0.33 -18.87 8.18
C THR A 45 1.03 -18.38 8.68
N ALA A 46 0.98 -17.58 9.74
CA ALA A 46 2.07 -17.34 10.68
C ALA A 46 3.45 -17.12 10.04
N VAL A 47 3.53 -16.25 9.03
CA VAL A 47 4.79 -15.57 8.77
C VAL A 47 5.05 -14.76 10.05
N GLN A 48 6.07 -15.13 10.81
CA GLN A 48 6.68 -14.25 11.79
C GLN A 48 7.19 -13.05 11.00
N LEU A 49 6.29 -12.11 10.74
CA LEU A 49 6.66 -10.83 10.17
C LEU A 49 7.53 -10.16 11.24
N PRO A 50 8.69 -9.59 10.87
CA PRO A 50 9.54 -8.88 11.84
C PRO A 50 8.72 -7.82 12.59
N ASP A 51 9.07 -7.52 13.85
CA ASP A 51 8.28 -6.63 14.75
C ASP A 51 7.83 -5.31 14.11
N ASP A 52 8.62 -4.77 13.17
CA ASP A 52 8.30 -3.59 12.35
C ASP A 52 7.07 -3.76 11.43
N SER A 53 6.42 -4.93 11.43
CA SER A 53 5.30 -5.30 10.55
C SER A 53 3.95 -5.38 11.26
N LYS A 54 3.88 -5.04 12.56
CA LYS A 54 2.62 -5.05 13.32
C LYS A 54 1.52 -4.24 12.64
N ALA A 55 1.86 -3.04 12.16
CA ALA A 55 0.93 -2.18 11.42
C ALA A 55 0.40 -2.86 10.16
N LEU A 56 1.27 -3.44 9.33
CA LEU A 56 0.86 -4.15 8.13
C LEU A 56 -0.04 -5.35 8.46
N HIS A 57 0.29 -6.11 9.50
CA HIS A 57 -0.54 -7.22 9.96
C HIS A 57 -1.93 -6.73 10.39
N GLU A 58 -2.03 -5.67 11.19
CA GLU A 58 -3.30 -5.06 11.60
C GLU A 58 -4.14 -4.60 10.40
N LEU A 59 -3.52 -3.97 9.40
CA LEU A 59 -4.18 -3.62 8.15
C LEU A 59 -4.71 -4.86 7.43
N MET A 60 -3.86 -5.86 7.25
CA MET A 60 -4.21 -7.11 6.56
C MET A 60 -5.38 -7.81 7.22
N THR A 61 -5.33 -7.98 8.55
CA THR A 61 -6.40 -8.59 9.33
C THR A 61 -7.70 -7.79 9.22
N THR A 62 -7.64 -6.47 9.43
CA THR A 62 -8.82 -5.60 9.42
C THR A 62 -9.52 -5.61 8.07
N VAL A 63 -8.78 -5.39 6.98
CA VAL A 63 -9.35 -5.34 5.62
C VAL A 63 -9.84 -6.71 5.17
N THR A 64 -9.08 -7.77 5.43
CA THR A 64 -9.50 -9.14 5.06
C THR A 64 -10.76 -9.54 5.81
N SER A 65 -10.82 -9.29 7.12
CA SER A 65 -12.00 -9.57 7.95
C SER A 65 -13.23 -8.79 7.50
N HIS A 66 -13.06 -7.51 7.13
CA HIS A 66 -14.15 -6.69 6.60
C HIS A 66 -14.69 -7.26 5.28
N ILE A 67 -13.79 -7.60 4.33
CA ILE A 67 -14.16 -8.17 3.03
C ILE A 67 -14.85 -9.52 3.19
N THR A 68 -14.31 -10.45 3.99
CA THR A 68 -14.90 -11.79 4.21
C THR A 68 -16.30 -11.67 4.81
N THR A 69 -16.47 -10.79 5.79
CA THR A 69 -17.77 -10.52 6.44
C THR A 69 -18.78 -9.99 5.44
N ARG A 70 -18.41 -8.97 4.65
CA ARG A 70 -19.31 -8.33 3.68
C ARG A 70 -19.73 -9.26 2.54
N MET A 71 -18.88 -10.22 2.15
CA MET A 71 -19.23 -11.23 1.16
C MET A 71 -20.05 -12.40 1.72
N GLY A 72 -20.19 -12.51 3.05
CA GLY A 72 -20.91 -13.61 3.69
C GLY A 72 -20.23 -14.97 3.54
N TRP A 73 -18.92 -15.01 3.31
CA TRP A 73 -18.19 -16.25 3.06
C TRP A 73 -18.10 -17.19 4.26
N GLY A 74 -18.19 -16.66 5.48
CA GLY A 74 -18.28 -17.49 6.69
C GLY A 74 -19.49 -18.44 6.72
N GLN A 75 -20.49 -18.24 5.85
CA GLN A 75 -21.69 -19.08 5.75
C GLN A 75 -21.74 -19.96 4.49
N ARG A 76 -20.89 -19.72 3.48
CA ARG A 76 -20.98 -20.35 2.14
C ARG A 76 -19.90 -21.39 1.86
N CYS A 77 -19.63 -22.25 2.83
CA CYS A 77 -18.51 -23.20 2.77
C CYS A 77 -18.69 -24.37 1.78
N GLN A 78 -19.78 -24.40 1.01
CA GLN A 78 -20.10 -25.46 0.04
C GLN A 78 -19.76 -25.10 -1.42
N GLU A 79 -19.26 -23.89 -1.70
CA GLU A 79 -18.87 -23.51 -3.06
C GLU A 79 -17.53 -24.18 -3.45
N GLY A 80 -17.52 -24.85 -4.62
CA GLY A 80 -16.42 -25.69 -5.10
C GLY A 80 -15.11 -24.92 -5.37
N ALA A 81 -14.02 -25.67 -5.52
CA ALA A 81 -12.65 -25.13 -5.67
C ALA A 81 -12.49 -24.11 -6.83
N GLU A 82 -13.28 -24.21 -7.89
CA GLU A 82 -13.26 -23.27 -9.03
C GLU A 82 -13.76 -21.86 -8.69
N HIS A 83 -14.64 -21.69 -7.70
CA HIS A 83 -15.09 -20.35 -7.29
C HIS A 83 -14.01 -19.64 -6.46
N ARG A 84 -13.19 -20.41 -5.74
CA ARG A 84 -12.09 -19.90 -4.90
C ARG A 84 -10.92 -19.35 -5.72
N SER A 85 -10.67 -19.88 -6.91
CA SER A 85 -9.56 -19.42 -7.78
C SER A 85 -9.77 -18.03 -8.39
N ARG A 86 -10.99 -17.47 -8.30
CA ARG A 86 -11.32 -16.16 -8.87
C ARG A 86 -11.03 -15.01 -7.92
N SER A 87 -10.97 -15.27 -6.62
CA SER A 87 -10.77 -14.25 -5.60
C SER A 87 -9.34 -14.22 -5.08
N LEU A 88 -8.81 -13.01 -4.86
CA LEU A 88 -7.46 -12.79 -4.36
C LEU A 88 -7.34 -11.41 -3.74
N LEU A 89 -6.83 -11.33 -2.51
CA LEU A 89 -6.42 -10.07 -1.89
C LEU A 89 -4.89 -10.01 -1.89
N GLN A 90 -4.35 -9.09 -2.66
CA GLN A 90 -2.92 -8.84 -2.72
C GLN A 90 -2.59 -7.60 -1.89
N PHE A 91 -1.85 -7.78 -0.80
CA PHE A 91 -1.31 -6.69 0.00
C PHE A 91 0.08 -6.35 -0.48
N VAL A 92 0.34 -5.07 -0.73
CA VAL A 92 1.61 -4.55 -1.21
C VAL A 92 2.22 -3.68 -0.13
N ASN A 93 3.38 -4.07 0.39
CA ASN A 93 4.10 -3.33 1.41
C ASN A 93 5.19 -2.47 0.78
N TRP A 94 4.88 -1.19 0.60
CA TRP A 94 5.77 -0.18 0.08
C TRP A 94 6.30 0.72 1.20
N LYS A 95 7.51 0.38 1.64
CA LYS A 95 8.33 1.23 2.51
C LYS A 95 8.62 2.58 1.85
N LEU A 96 9.02 3.57 2.63
CA LEU A 96 9.39 4.91 2.14
C LEU A 96 10.49 4.84 1.06
N THR A 97 11.41 3.90 1.22
CA THR A 97 12.53 3.65 0.31
C THR A 97 12.61 2.21 -0.14
N TYR A 98 13.33 1.98 -1.25
CA TYR A 98 13.81 0.67 -1.66
C TYR A 98 15.32 0.70 -1.92
N ILE A 99 15.97 -0.45 -1.82
CA ILE A 99 17.38 -0.63 -2.17
C ILE A 99 17.42 -0.82 -3.69
N GLU A 100 18.21 -0.05 -4.44
CA GLU A 100 18.20 -0.06 -5.92
C GLU A 100 18.44 -1.43 -6.56
N ARG A 101 19.12 -2.34 -5.86
CA ARG A 101 19.32 -3.72 -6.30
C ARG A 101 18.06 -4.58 -6.23
N ALA A 102 17.06 -4.17 -5.45
CA ALA A 102 15.74 -4.75 -5.43
C ALA A 102 14.85 -3.99 -6.43
N LEU A 103 14.38 -4.68 -7.47
CA LEU A 103 13.37 -4.12 -8.36
C LEU A 103 12.12 -3.80 -7.55
N LEU A 104 11.50 -2.64 -7.79
CA LEU A 104 10.22 -2.32 -7.18
C LEU A 104 9.19 -3.33 -7.69
N ASN A 105 8.77 -4.24 -6.83
CA ASN A 105 7.77 -5.24 -7.16
C ASN A 105 6.41 -4.56 -7.29
N GLN A 106 6.07 -4.18 -8.52
CA GLN A 106 4.75 -3.66 -8.81
C GLN A 106 3.77 -4.82 -8.99
N PRO A 107 2.60 -4.76 -8.32
CA PRO A 107 1.55 -5.75 -8.55
C PRO A 107 1.11 -5.68 -10.01
N LYS A 108 0.78 -6.83 -10.62
CA LYS A 108 0.17 -6.83 -11.94
C LYS A 108 -1.17 -6.09 -11.87
N PRO A 109 -1.50 -5.22 -12.83
CA PRO A 109 -2.81 -4.57 -12.86
C PRO A 109 -3.94 -5.60 -12.82
N LEU A 110 -5.04 -5.26 -12.16
CA LEU A 110 -6.23 -6.10 -12.16
C LEU A 110 -6.81 -6.17 -13.57
N GLU A 111 -6.84 -7.40 -14.11
CA GLU A 111 -7.50 -7.72 -15.38
C GLU A 111 -8.96 -7.26 -15.35
N ASP A 112 -9.45 -6.80 -16.50
CA ASP A 112 -10.87 -6.46 -16.64
C ASP A 112 -11.70 -7.75 -16.64
N LEU A 113 -12.54 -7.90 -15.61
CA LEU A 113 -13.46 -9.03 -15.47
C LEU A 113 -14.85 -8.73 -16.05
N GLY A 114 -15.04 -7.57 -16.69
CA GLY A 114 -16.31 -7.08 -17.19
C GLY A 114 -17.15 -6.38 -16.10
N LEU A 115 -18.10 -5.53 -16.53
CA LEU A 115 -18.86 -4.60 -15.66
C LEU A 115 -20.00 -5.25 -14.84
N ALA A 116 -19.98 -6.56 -14.58
CA ALA A 116 -21.03 -7.25 -13.80
C ALA A 116 -20.98 -6.99 -12.27
N GLY A 117 -20.35 -5.89 -11.85
CA GLY A 117 -20.18 -5.51 -10.46
C GLY A 117 -19.56 -4.12 -10.32
N CYS A 118 -18.48 -3.99 -9.55
CA CYS A 118 -17.85 -2.70 -9.27
C CYS A 118 -16.34 -2.74 -9.55
N ARG A 119 -15.79 -1.60 -9.99
CA ARG A 119 -14.35 -1.34 -10.00
C ARG A 119 -14.04 -0.08 -9.21
N VAL A 120 -13.09 -0.17 -8.29
CA VAL A 120 -12.48 0.99 -7.63
C VAL A 120 -11.02 1.06 -8.06
N SER A 121 -10.55 2.26 -8.41
CA SER A 121 -9.14 2.54 -8.59
C SER A 121 -8.73 3.77 -7.78
N SER A 122 -7.73 3.60 -6.94
CA SER A 122 -7.24 4.64 -6.04
C SER A 122 -5.78 4.41 -5.63
N PRO A 123 -5.09 5.43 -5.08
CA PRO A 123 -3.73 5.27 -4.58
C PRO A 123 -3.56 4.16 -3.53
N TRP A 124 -4.61 3.87 -2.76
CA TRP A 124 -4.57 2.92 -1.65
C TRP A 124 -5.13 1.53 -2.01
N LEU A 125 -6.07 1.48 -2.96
CA LEU A 125 -6.81 0.28 -3.34
C LEU A 125 -7.12 0.29 -4.84
N ASP A 126 -6.74 -0.77 -5.54
CA ASP A 126 -7.46 -1.18 -6.76
C ASP A 126 -8.30 -2.42 -6.43
N MET A 127 -9.55 -2.43 -6.85
CA MET A 127 -10.47 -3.52 -6.54
C MET A 127 -11.42 -3.74 -7.71
N VAL A 128 -11.64 -5.01 -8.02
CA VAL A 128 -12.72 -5.47 -8.90
C VAL A 128 -13.58 -6.44 -8.09
N TYR A 129 -14.86 -6.13 -7.99
CA TYR A 129 -15.87 -6.97 -7.39
C TYR A 129 -16.86 -7.40 -8.46
N VAL A 130 -17.10 -8.70 -8.56
CA VAL A 130 -18.12 -9.27 -9.44
C VAL A 130 -19.20 -9.87 -8.57
N ARG A 131 -20.47 -9.51 -8.80
CA ARG A 131 -21.59 -10.00 -7.97
C ARG A 131 -22.16 -11.32 -8.47
N GLN A 132 -22.20 -11.52 -9.79
CA GLN A 132 -22.84 -12.66 -10.45
C GLN A 132 -21.93 -13.25 -11.55
N PRO A 133 -22.03 -14.56 -11.84
CA PRO A 133 -22.95 -15.54 -11.25
C PRO A 133 -22.53 -16.00 -9.84
N ALA A 134 -21.25 -15.88 -9.49
CA ALA A 134 -20.72 -16.16 -8.16
C ALA A 134 -19.93 -14.93 -7.67
N PRO A 135 -20.18 -14.44 -6.44
CA PRO A 135 -19.46 -13.29 -5.91
C PRO A 135 -17.95 -13.54 -5.83
N SER A 136 -17.15 -12.70 -6.46
CA SER A 136 -15.70 -12.75 -6.38
C SER A 136 -15.08 -11.37 -6.22
N VAL A 137 -13.91 -11.33 -5.59
CA VAL A 137 -13.17 -10.09 -5.35
C VAL A 137 -11.71 -10.27 -5.71
N ARG A 138 -11.18 -9.36 -6.53
CA ARG A 138 -9.75 -9.18 -6.71
C ARG A 138 -9.37 -7.80 -6.23
N ALA A 139 -8.40 -7.71 -5.33
CA ALA A 139 -7.97 -6.44 -4.79
C ALA A 139 -6.46 -6.36 -4.65
N ILE A 140 -5.92 -5.17 -4.92
CA ILE A 140 -4.55 -4.77 -4.62
C ILE A 140 -4.64 -3.68 -3.56
N ILE A 141 -4.30 -4.03 -2.32
CA ILE A 141 -4.30 -3.14 -1.17
C ILE A 141 -2.86 -2.69 -0.94
N ARG A 142 -2.60 -1.38 -0.99
CA ARG A 142 -1.26 -0.84 -0.90
C ARG A 142 -1.05 -0.23 0.48
N TRP A 143 -0.16 -0.78 1.30
CA TRP A 143 0.41 -0.07 2.42
C TRP A 143 1.62 0.72 1.92
N ASN A 144 1.48 2.04 1.76
CA ASN A 144 2.48 2.87 1.10
C ASN A 144 2.84 4.11 1.92
N ALA A 145 4.03 4.10 2.51
CA ALA A 145 4.48 5.20 3.36
C ALA A 145 4.62 6.54 2.61
N ARG A 146 5.06 6.52 1.34
CA ARG A 146 5.12 7.74 0.51
C ARG A 146 3.73 8.29 0.20
N GLN A 147 2.76 7.41 -0.05
CA GLN A 147 1.38 7.83 -0.26
C GLN A 147 0.83 8.52 0.98
N LEU A 148 1.05 7.93 2.17
CA LEU A 148 0.62 8.55 3.42
C LEU A 148 1.20 9.97 3.59
N LEU A 149 2.49 10.17 3.29
CA LEU A 149 3.09 11.51 3.32
C LEU A 149 2.45 12.49 2.32
N ALA A 150 2.17 12.02 1.11
CA ALA A 150 1.48 12.82 0.11
C ALA A 150 0.07 13.20 0.58
N ASP A 151 -0.67 12.27 1.16
CA ASP A 151 -2.01 12.53 1.69
C ASP A 151 -1.98 13.59 2.80
N GLN A 152 -1.04 13.48 3.74
CA GLN A 152 -0.90 14.44 4.82
C GLN A 152 -0.43 15.82 4.32
N ALA A 153 0.46 15.87 3.32
CA ALA A 153 0.86 17.12 2.68
C ALA A 153 -0.32 17.79 1.96
N ALA A 154 -1.14 17.02 1.23
CA ALA A 154 -2.34 17.53 0.58
C ALA A 154 -3.36 18.07 1.60
N LEU A 155 -3.58 17.34 2.69
CA LEU A 155 -4.46 17.77 3.80
C LEU A 155 -3.93 19.00 4.54
N ALA A 156 -2.62 19.23 4.52
CA ALA A 156 -2.00 20.44 5.04
C ALA A 156 -2.04 21.63 4.06
N GLY A 157 -2.63 21.46 2.87
CA GLY A 157 -2.74 22.51 1.85
C GLY A 157 -1.44 22.75 1.07
N VAL A 158 -0.52 21.77 1.04
CA VAL A 158 0.70 21.87 0.23
C VAL A 158 0.34 21.80 -1.25
N GLU A 159 0.82 22.76 -2.03
CA GLU A 159 0.62 22.80 -3.48
C GLU A 159 1.49 21.75 -4.19
N HIS A 160 1.04 21.32 -5.38
CA HIS A 160 1.78 20.40 -6.25
C HIS A 160 2.14 19.05 -5.62
N VAL A 161 1.34 18.58 -4.67
CA VAL A 161 1.42 17.21 -4.17
C VAL A 161 1.07 16.25 -5.31
N GLN A 162 1.88 15.21 -5.47
CA GLN A 162 1.67 14.19 -6.50
C GLN A 162 0.32 13.50 -6.29
N THR A 163 -0.51 13.48 -7.33
CA THR A 163 -1.76 12.73 -7.38
C THR A 163 -1.53 11.31 -7.92
N GLY A 164 -2.45 10.40 -7.60
CA GLY A 164 -2.33 8.99 -7.94
C GLY A 164 -1.37 8.24 -7.02
N VAL A 165 -0.91 7.07 -7.46
CA VAL A 165 -0.02 6.21 -6.68
C VAL A 165 1.39 6.82 -6.59
N VAL A 166 1.84 7.19 -5.39
CA VAL A 166 3.19 7.73 -5.14
C VAL A 166 4.19 6.60 -4.87
N LEU A 167 5.17 6.40 -5.73
CA LEU A 167 6.13 5.30 -5.58
C LEU A 167 7.21 5.58 -4.51
N PRO A 168 7.72 4.52 -3.84
CA PRO A 168 8.96 4.57 -3.06
C PRO A 168 10.14 5.14 -3.85
N LEU A 169 11.07 5.79 -3.16
CA LEU A 169 12.32 6.29 -3.76
C LEU A 169 13.50 5.35 -3.51
N PRO A 170 14.52 5.34 -4.39
CA PRO A 170 15.82 4.78 -4.03
C PRO A 170 16.30 5.36 -2.70
N GLN A 171 16.82 4.51 -1.81
CA GLN A 171 17.33 4.95 -0.51
C GLN A 171 18.41 6.04 -0.66
N ALA A 172 19.35 5.86 -1.59
CA ALA A 172 20.39 6.85 -1.88
C ALA A 172 19.81 8.21 -2.27
N LYS A 173 18.74 8.23 -3.08
CA LYS A 173 18.07 9.46 -3.50
C LYS A 173 17.36 10.14 -2.33
N LEU A 174 16.69 9.39 -1.44
CA LEU A 174 16.06 10.00 -0.27
C LEU A 174 17.12 10.63 0.65
N LEU A 175 18.25 9.94 0.86
CA LEU A 175 19.35 10.45 1.69
C LEU A 175 19.97 11.73 1.10
N ASP A 176 20.26 11.75 -0.20
CA ASP A 176 20.75 12.95 -0.91
C ASP A 176 19.78 14.13 -0.77
N LEU A 177 18.48 13.90 -0.99
CA LEU A 177 17.47 14.94 -0.84
C LEU A 177 17.40 15.47 0.60
N ALA A 178 17.47 14.58 1.59
CA ALA A 178 17.41 14.95 3.00
C ALA A 178 18.65 15.76 3.43
N GLU A 179 19.85 15.29 3.07
CA GLU A 179 21.12 15.95 3.39
C GLU A 179 21.17 17.36 2.78
N ARG A 180 20.86 17.49 1.48
CA ARG A 180 20.86 18.78 0.79
C ARG A 180 19.78 19.73 1.31
N TYR A 181 18.61 19.21 1.67
CA TYR A 181 17.56 20.03 2.29
C TYR A 181 18.01 20.56 3.66
N ALA A 182 18.64 19.72 4.48
CA ALA A 182 19.20 20.12 5.76
C ALA A 182 20.29 21.20 5.59
N GLU A 183 21.24 21.02 4.66
CA GLU A 183 22.27 22.02 4.39
C GLU A 183 21.69 23.39 4.03
N LEU A 184 20.64 23.43 3.21
CA LEU A 184 19.99 24.69 2.84
C LEU A 184 19.34 25.38 4.04
N LYS A 185 18.72 24.62 4.94
CA LYS A 185 18.08 25.18 6.13
C LYS A 185 19.09 25.61 7.20
N PHE A 186 20.12 24.81 7.47
CA PHE A 186 21.10 25.10 8.53
C PHE A 186 22.15 26.13 8.14
N HIS A 187 22.67 26.08 6.92
CA HIS A 187 23.79 26.94 6.53
C HIS A 187 23.36 28.28 5.97
N SER A 188 22.07 28.62 6.00
CA SER A 188 21.52 29.88 5.47
C SER A 188 22.06 30.21 4.07
N ARG A 189 22.38 29.17 3.27
CA ARG A 189 22.81 29.36 1.89
C ARG A 189 21.64 30.01 1.15
N ALA A 190 21.93 31.00 0.30
CA ALA A 190 20.93 31.61 -0.56
C ALA A 190 20.08 30.51 -1.20
N SER A 191 18.75 30.63 -1.11
CA SER A 191 17.81 29.56 -1.49
C SER A 191 18.20 28.95 -2.85
N ASP A 192 18.57 27.67 -2.87
CA ASP A 192 18.77 26.94 -4.13
C ASP A 192 17.38 26.57 -4.68
N ALA A 193 16.72 27.55 -5.29
CA ALA A 193 15.39 27.38 -5.86
C ALA A 193 15.36 26.24 -6.90
N ALA A 194 16.48 26.00 -7.58
CA ALA A 194 16.61 24.93 -8.56
C ALA A 194 16.65 23.54 -7.90
N PHE A 195 17.25 23.41 -6.72
CA PHE A 195 17.15 22.19 -5.91
C PHE A 195 15.77 22.05 -5.29
N GLU A 196 15.25 23.10 -4.65
CA GLU A 196 13.93 23.03 -4.02
C GLU A 196 12.86 22.62 -5.03
N ALA A 197 12.87 23.13 -6.26
CA ALA A 197 11.94 22.71 -7.31
C ALA A 197 11.98 21.19 -7.62
N LYS A 198 13.08 20.49 -7.32
CA LYS A 198 13.25 19.04 -7.56
C LYS A 198 12.80 18.17 -6.38
N VAL A 199 12.66 18.73 -5.18
CA VAL A 199 12.23 17.96 -4.01
C VAL A 199 10.72 17.72 -4.12
N PRO A 200 10.25 16.46 -4.08
CA PRO A 200 8.82 16.16 -4.05
C PRO A 200 8.10 16.88 -2.91
N ALA A 201 6.90 17.39 -3.16
CA ALA A 201 6.15 18.19 -2.20
C ALA A 201 5.87 17.45 -0.89
N ASP A 202 5.58 16.15 -0.96
CA ASP A 202 5.38 15.27 0.19
C ASP A 202 6.64 15.18 1.08
N LEU A 203 7.83 15.12 0.47
CA LEU A 203 9.09 15.12 1.21
C LEU A 203 9.44 16.49 1.75
N LYS A 204 9.21 17.57 0.99
CA LYS A 204 9.40 18.93 1.51
C LYS A 204 8.58 19.15 2.77
N TRP A 205 7.31 18.72 2.72
CA TRP A 205 6.42 18.79 3.87
C TRP A 205 6.96 17.96 5.03
N MET A 206 7.30 16.68 4.81
CA MET A 206 7.88 15.81 5.83
C MET A 206 9.15 16.41 6.46
N PHE A 207 10.09 16.90 5.64
CA PHE A 207 11.33 17.53 6.08
C PHE A 207 11.04 18.78 6.93
N SER A 208 10.10 19.63 6.49
CA SER A 208 9.70 20.83 7.25
C SER A 208 9.08 20.51 8.61
N LYS A 209 8.51 19.31 8.76
CA LYS A 209 7.88 18.82 9.99
C LYS A 209 8.80 17.98 10.87
N THR A 210 10.02 17.71 10.42
CA THR A 210 10.96 16.89 11.19
C THR A 210 11.88 17.79 12.00
N ARG A 211 11.62 17.93 13.30
CA ARG A 211 12.44 18.75 14.22
C ARG A 211 13.94 18.44 14.18
N TYR A 212 14.30 17.16 14.00
CA TYR A 212 15.70 16.75 13.87
C TYR A 212 16.41 17.39 12.67
N MET A 213 15.70 17.72 11.59
CA MET A 213 16.26 18.48 10.47
C MET A 213 16.34 19.99 10.72
N ASN A 214 15.71 20.49 11.78
CA ASN A 214 15.71 21.92 12.12
C ASN A 214 16.64 22.24 13.30
N ASP A 215 16.88 21.30 14.21
CA ASP A 215 17.60 21.56 15.48
C ASP A 215 18.91 20.76 15.68
N LEU A 216 19.09 19.58 15.06
CA LEU A 216 20.20 18.67 15.42
C LEU A 216 20.74 17.87 14.22
N SER A 217 21.91 18.30 13.72
CA SER A 217 22.88 17.57 12.87
C SER A 217 22.30 16.72 11.71
N PRO A 218 22.74 16.94 10.45
CA PRO A 218 22.22 16.23 9.26
C PRO A 218 22.35 14.69 9.32
N PHE A 219 23.15 14.14 10.23
CA PHE A 219 23.37 12.70 10.41
C PHE A 219 22.25 11.97 11.17
N SER A 220 21.28 12.66 11.77
CA SER A 220 20.17 12.03 12.52
C SER A 220 19.13 11.33 11.64
N PHE A 221 19.14 11.60 10.32
CA PHE A 221 18.24 10.97 9.34
C PHE A 221 18.39 9.45 9.28
N GLN A 222 19.58 8.93 9.64
CA GLN A 222 19.87 7.49 9.63
C GLN A 222 19.18 6.71 10.76
N VAL A 223 18.70 7.36 11.83
CA VAL A 223 18.41 6.64 13.09
C VAL A 223 16.91 6.52 13.43
N GLY A 224 16.01 7.42 12.99
CA GLY A 224 14.63 7.37 13.53
C GLY A 224 13.48 7.97 12.73
N VAL A 225 13.74 8.74 11.68
CA VAL A 225 12.68 9.53 11.03
C VAL A 225 11.57 8.66 10.41
N PRO A 226 11.84 7.52 9.73
CA PRO A 226 10.77 6.68 9.18
C PRO A 226 9.98 5.86 10.22
N ARG A 227 10.55 5.57 11.41
CA ARG A 227 9.93 4.62 12.36
C ARG A 227 8.72 5.20 13.08
N HIS A 228 8.69 6.52 13.31
CA HIS A 228 7.57 7.19 13.97
C HIS A 228 6.42 7.55 13.02
N PHE A 229 6.65 7.61 11.70
CA PHE A 229 5.61 7.93 10.71
C PHE A 229 4.62 6.80 10.45
N VAL A 230 4.98 5.57 10.85
CA VAL A 230 4.15 4.37 10.78
C VAL A 230 3.67 4.03 12.19
N SER A 231 2.98 4.97 12.83
CA SER A 231 2.33 4.71 14.12
C SER A 231 1.13 3.77 13.94
N GLU A 232 0.72 3.10 15.02
CA GLU A 232 -0.53 2.32 15.04
C GLU A 232 -1.75 3.18 14.63
N GLU A 233 -1.71 4.47 14.95
CA GLU A 233 -2.76 5.41 14.57
C GLU A 233 -2.84 5.59 13.04
N ALA A 234 -1.70 5.67 12.35
CA ALA A 234 -1.68 5.76 10.89
C ALA A 234 -2.33 4.53 10.25
N VAL A 235 -2.06 3.33 10.78
CA VAL A 235 -2.61 2.11 10.18
C VAL A 235 -4.12 2.00 10.36
N GLN A 236 -4.64 2.42 11.51
CA GLN A 236 -6.08 2.41 11.77
C GLN A 236 -6.83 3.34 10.82
N ARG A 237 -6.33 4.57 10.62
CA ARG A 237 -6.92 5.55 9.71
C ARG A 237 -6.89 5.07 8.27
N TYR A 238 -5.79 4.44 7.88
CA TYR A 238 -5.60 3.88 6.55
C TYR A 238 -6.53 2.67 6.30
N ALA A 239 -6.69 1.80 7.30
CA ALA A 239 -7.62 0.67 7.25
C ALA A 239 -9.07 1.16 7.14
N GLN A 240 -9.44 2.21 7.88
CA GLN A 240 -10.77 2.84 7.78
C GLN A 240 -11.03 3.37 6.35
N LEU A 241 -10.08 4.07 5.74
CA LEU A 241 -10.23 4.51 4.34
C LEU A 241 -10.47 3.33 3.39
N ILE A 242 -9.64 2.28 3.46
CA ILE A 242 -9.76 1.11 2.58
C ILE A 242 -11.10 0.39 2.78
N THR A 243 -11.52 0.17 4.03
CA THR A 243 -12.81 -0.48 4.31
C THR A 243 -14.00 0.34 3.81
N LYS A 244 -13.93 1.68 3.84
CA LYS A 244 -14.95 2.55 3.23
C LYS A 244 -14.95 2.48 1.71
N LEU A 245 -13.77 2.41 1.07
CA LEU A 245 -13.67 2.19 -0.37
C LEU A 245 -14.27 0.83 -0.78
N VAL A 246 -14.02 -0.22 0.01
CA VAL A 246 -14.63 -1.55 -0.17
C VAL A 246 -16.16 -1.47 -0.03
N ASP A 247 -16.67 -0.81 1.01
CA ASP A 247 -18.11 -0.66 1.22
C ASP A 247 -18.79 0.08 0.08
N ARG A 248 -18.15 1.19 -0.37
CA ARG A 248 -18.61 1.95 -1.52
C ARG A 248 -18.68 1.07 -2.76
N CYS A 249 -17.68 0.20 -2.97
CA CYS A 249 -17.66 -0.68 -4.13
C CYS A 249 -18.77 -1.75 -4.07
N PHE A 250 -18.93 -2.41 -2.93
CA PHE A 250 -19.99 -3.42 -2.76
C PHE A 250 -21.41 -2.84 -2.87
N GLY A 251 -21.58 -1.57 -2.50
CA GLY A 251 -22.84 -0.83 -2.65
C GLY A 251 -23.13 -0.34 -4.08
N SER A 252 -22.12 -0.23 -4.94
CA SER A 252 -22.24 0.40 -6.26
C SER A 252 -22.25 -0.64 -7.38
N ASN A 253 -23.40 -0.96 -7.96
CA ASN A 253 -23.47 -1.98 -9.02
C ASN A 253 -23.30 -1.37 -10.41
N GLY A 254 -22.45 -1.97 -11.25
CA GLY A 254 -22.14 -1.51 -12.60
C GLY A 254 -21.31 -0.22 -12.64
N MET A 255 -20.62 0.14 -11.56
CA MET A 255 -19.90 1.42 -11.45
C MET A 255 -18.39 1.24 -11.46
N GLU A 256 -17.72 2.16 -12.15
CA GLU A 256 -16.30 2.40 -12.03
C GLU A 256 -16.07 3.69 -11.24
N ILE A 257 -15.24 3.61 -10.20
CA ILE A 257 -15.01 4.67 -9.23
C ILE A 257 -13.52 4.95 -9.18
N HIS A 258 -13.16 6.21 -9.37
CA HIS A 258 -11.76 6.64 -9.35
C HIS A 258 -11.55 7.70 -8.28
N TYR A 259 -10.47 7.55 -7.52
CA TYR A 259 -9.93 8.58 -6.65
C TYR A 259 -8.46 8.79 -7.00
N ASN A 260 -8.03 10.03 -7.12
CA ASN A 260 -6.63 10.40 -7.40
C ASN A 260 -5.94 11.02 -6.19
N SER A 261 -6.69 11.47 -5.19
CA SER A 261 -6.17 12.18 -4.03
C SER A 261 -7.04 11.95 -2.80
N ILE A 262 -6.46 12.03 -1.61
CA ILE A 262 -7.20 11.93 -0.34
C ILE A 262 -8.33 12.97 -0.24
N LEU A 263 -8.14 14.13 -0.86
CA LEU A 263 -9.12 15.23 -0.87
C LEU A 263 -10.44 14.84 -1.54
N GLU A 264 -10.41 13.87 -2.46
CA GLU A 264 -11.59 13.38 -3.18
C GLU A 264 -12.42 12.38 -2.35
N THR A 265 -11.91 11.95 -1.18
CA THR A 265 -12.55 10.91 -0.34
C THR A 265 -13.40 11.47 0.80
N GLY A 266 -13.68 12.78 0.80
CA GLY A 266 -14.41 13.46 1.87
C GLY A 266 -15.87 13.02 2.05
N ASP A 267 -16.45 12.35 1.05
CA ASP A 267 -17.76 11.71 1.14
C ASP A 267 -17.71 10.31 1.81
N LEU A 268 -16.52 9.70 1.90
CA LEU A 268 -16.31 8.36 2.45
C LEU A 268 -15.85 8.40 3.91
N ILE A 269 -14.97 9.35 4.24
CA ILE A 269 -14.33 9.48 5.55
C ILE A 269 -14.25 10.96 5.98
N SER A 270 -14.12 11.20 7.28
CA SER A 270 -13.74 12.52 7.78
C SER A 270 -12.25 12.74 7.50
N LEU A 271 -11.94 13.72 6.64
CA LEU A 271 -10.56 14.10 6.32
C LEU A 271 -9.79 14.61 7.55
N GLU A 272 -10.49 15.27 8.47
CA GLU A 272 -9.94 15.70 9.76
C GLU A 272 -9.51 14.51 10.62
N HIS A 273 -10.35 13.47 10.68
CA HIS A 273 -10.02 12.23 11.40
C HIS A 273 -8.96 11.38 10.69
N TYR A 274 -8.71 11.60 9.40
CA TYR A 274 -7.60 10.96 8.69
C TYR A 274 -6.26 11.67 8.94
N ARG A 275 -6.28 12.99 9.15
CA ARG A 275 -5.09 13.81 9.39
C ARG A 275 -4.39 13.50 10.71
N ILE A 276 -3.14 13.04 10.67
CA ILE A 276 -2.38 12.64 11.86
C ILE A 276 -1.97 13.91 12.62
N ASN A 277 -2.55 14.11 13.80
CA ASN A 277 -2.32 15.28 14.66
C ASN A 277 -1.30 14.91 15.76
N GLY A 278 -0.02 14.95 15.42
CA GLY A 278 1.03 14.57 16.37
C GLY A 278 2.43 14.51 15.75
N TRP A 279 2.65 15.26 14.67
CA TRP A 279 3.99 15.40 14.11
C TRP A 279 4.86 16.02 15.20
N PRO A 280 6.03 15.44 15.53
CA PRO A 280 6.92 16.03 16.53
C PRO A 280 7.36 17.41 16.02
N GLU A 281 6.72 18.46 16.56
CA GLU A 281 7.11 19.86 16.38
C GLU A 281 8.45 20.15 17.07
#